data_AF-Q1D7Z1-F1
#
_entry.id   AF-Q1D7Z1-F1
#
_cell.length_a   1.000
_cell.length_b   1.000
_cell.length_c   1.000
_cell.angle_alpha   90.00
_cell.angle_beta   90.00
_cell.angle_gamma   90.00
#
_symmetry.space_group_name_H-M   'P 1'
#
loop_
_entity.id
_entity.type
_entity.pdbx_description
1 polymer ?
#
loop_
_entity_poly.entity_id
_entity_poly.type
_entity_poly.pdbx_seq_one_letter_code
_entity_poly.pdbx_strand_id
1 'polypeptide(L)'
;MRIRLLPAGTGGQGSSNPLCPTEVSAGHSTTRRLAPSGGLCYSGFMRVPGIRILSLLVLAAAGAAGGADFVGPDSCKGCHPEAYDAWMQSKHARAESSLTDQQKKDGRCLSCHSPEQVTQATVNVTCETCHGGGQYYSPEYVMKDSELARLVGLVDPSEKQCRSCHDASSPSLRPFDFKESLKAIDHWSAERARRAADPSAKK
;
A
#
# COMPACT_ATOMS: atom_id res chain seq x y z
N MET A 1 -3.53 37.12 -44.94
CA MET A 1 -4.06 35.74 -44.86
C MET A 1 -4.74 35.60 -43.50
N ARG A 2 -6.08 35.57 -43.47
CA ARG A 2 -6.89 35.45 -42.24
C ARG A 2 -7.12 33.97 -41.95
N ILE A 3 -6.86 33.50 -40.74
CA ILE A 3 -7.46 32.26 -40.24
C ILE A 3 -7.96 32.51 -38.81
N ARG A 4 -9.25 32.23 -38.62
CA ARG A 4 -10.09 32.39 -37.43
C ARG A 4 -10.29 31.01 -36.77
N LEU A 5 -10.34 31.00 -35.43
CA LEU A 5 -11.20 30.17 -34.53
C LEU A 5 -10.92 28.63 -34.46
N LEU A 6 -11.06 27.87 -33.36
CA LEU A 6 -11.64 27.95 -31.98
C LEU A 6 -10.82 27.06 -31.01
N PRO A 7 -11.12 27.00 -29.69
CA PRO A 7 -11.95 25.88 -29.21
C PRO A 7 -12.85 26.20 -28.00
N ALA A 8 -13.96 25.45 -27.86
CA ALA A 8 -14.48 24.92 -26.58
C ALA A 8 -15.77 24.11 -26.83
N GLY A 9 -15.64 22.79 -26.84
CA GLY A 9 -16.77 21.86 -26.86
C GLY A 9 -17.22 21.55 -25.43
N THR A 10 -18.51 21.75 -25.15
CA THR A 10 -19.19 21.41 -23.90
C THR A 10 -19.57 19.93 -23.87
N GLY A 11 -19.64 19.38 -22.65
CA GLY A 11 -19.83 17.96 -22.38
C GLY A 11 -21.19 17.36 -22.70
N GLY A 12 -21.27 16.05 -22.46
CA GLY A 12 -22.46 15.24 -22.59
C GLY A 12 -22.27 13.93 -21.82
N GLN A 13 -23.09 13.77 -20.78
CA GLN A 13 -23.21 12.57 -19.96
C GLN A 13 -23.84 11.44 -20.80
N GLY A 14 -23.33 10.22 -20.67
CA GLY A 14 -23.85 9.03 -21.35
C GLY A 14 -23.75 7.83 -20.42
N SER A 15 -24.69 7.75 -19.48
CA SER A 15 -24.97 6.56 -18.67
C SER A 15 -25.92 5.66 -19.46
N SER A 16 -25.49 4.42 -19.74
CA SER A 16 -26.30 3.18 -19.71
C SER A 16 -25.65 2.09 -20.56
N ASN A 17 -25.26 0.98 -19.94
CA ASN A 17 -25.81 -0.31 -20.35
C ASN A 17 -25.69 -1.36 -19.22
N PRO A 18 -26.68 -2.26 -19.08
CA PRO A 18 -26.70 -3.31 -18.06
C PRO A 18 -26.20 -4.65 -18.61
N LEU A 19 -25.84 -5.59 -17.72
CA LEU A 19 -26.45 -6.94 -17.61
C LEU A 19 -25.62 -7.92 -16.74
N CYS A 20 -26.36 -8.62 -15.87
CA CYS A 20 -26.09 -9.88 -15.14
C CYS A 20 -25.10 -9.86 -13.95
N PRO A 21 -25.36 -10.63 -12.87
CA PRO A 21 -25.99 -11.95 -12.92
C PRO A 21 -27.23 -12.19 -12.04
N THR A 22 -27.90 -13.26 -12.45
CA THR A 22 -28.88 -14.13 -11.81
C THR A 22 -28.64 -14.37 -10.32
N GLU A 23 -29.69 -14.29 -9.48
CA GLU A 23 -29.91 -15.22 -8.36
C GLU A 23 -31.40 -15.34 -7.98
N VAL A 24 -31.86 -16.59 -8.11
CA VAL A 24 -32.72 -17.39 -7.23
C VAL A 24 -33.88 -16.75 -6.46
N SER A 25 -35.05 -17.27 -6.82
CA SER A 25 -36.37 -17.16 -6.24
C SER A 25 -36.46 -17.69 -4.80
N ALA A 26 -37.10 -16.92 -3.90
CA ALA A 26 -37.78 -17.44 -2.72
C ALA A 26 -38.97 -16.53 -2.39
N GLY A 27 -40.17 -17.02 -2.68
CA GLY A 27 -41.43 -16.31 -2.49
C GLY A 27 -41.85 -16.20 -1.03
N HIS A 28 -42.53 -15.10 -0.70
CA HIS A 28 -43.31 -14.97 0.52
C HIS A 28 -44.71 -14.48 0.17
N SER A 29 -45.68 -15.38 0.32
CA SER A 29 -47.11 -15.13 0.15
C SER A 29 -47.69 -14.64 1.47
N THR A 30 -48.45 -13.56 1.41
CA THR A 30 -49.11 -12.92 2.54
C THR A 30 -50.48 -13.53 2.84
N THR A 31 -50.65 -13.85 4.13
CA THR A 31 -51.88 -13.73 4.93
C THR A 31 -53.16 -14.46 4.49
N ARG A 32 -53.63 -15.38 5.35
CA ARG A 32 -55.01 -15.31 5.87
C ARG A 32 -55.17 -16.06 7.20
N ARG A 33 -55.80 -15.38 8.16
CA ARG A 33 -56.23 -15.89 9.46
C ARG A 33 -57.43 -16.83 9.29
N LEU A 34 -57.55 -17.83 10.16
CA LEU A 34 -58.80 -18.25 10.83
C LEU A 34 -58.47 -19.18 12.01
N ALA A 35 -59.04 -18.87 13.17
CA ALA A 35 -59.13 -19.72 14.36
C ALA A 35 -60.48 -20.46 14.36
N PRO A 36 -60.95 -21.15 15.43
CA PRO A 36 -60.30 -21.82 16.57
C PRO A 36 -60.77 -23.29 16.72
N SER A 37 -60.23 -24.04 17.71
CA SER A 37 -60.98 -24.86 18.70
C SER A 37 -60.21 -26.11 19.18
N GLY A 38 -60.16 -26.27 20.52
CA GLY A 38 -60.18 -27.56 21.21
C GLY A 38 -58.86 -28.31 21.39
N GLY A 39 -58.51 -28.58 22.65
CA GLY A 39 -57.64 -29.71 23.01
C GLY A 39 -56.56 -29.38 24.02
N LEU A 40 -56.86 -29.58 25.31
CA LEU A 40 -55.85 -29.75 26.35
C LEU A 40 -55.01 -30.99 26.02
N CYS A 41 -53.70 -30.85 25.94
CA CYS A 41 -52.77 -31.95 26.19
C CYS A 41 -51.49 -31.39 26.84
N TYR A 42 -51.32 -31.78 28.10
CA TYR A 42 -50.17 -31.55 28.96
C TYR A 42 -48.94 -32.28 28.39
N SER A 43 -47.82 -31.59 28.19
CA SER A 43 -46.52 -32.27 28.08
C SER A 43 -45.36 -31.32 28.38
N GLY A 44 -44.38 -31.83 29.11
CA GLY A 44 -43.44 -31.08 29.94
C GLY A 44 -42.49 -30.13 29.19
N PHE A 45 -42.32 -28.95 29.78
CA PHE A 45 -41.16 -28.10 29.52
C PHE A 45 -39.91 -28.75 30.13
N MET A 46 -39.13 -29.49 29.32
CA MET A 46 -37.73 -29.73 29.64
C MET A 46 -36.93 -28.47 29.30
N ARG A 47 -36.53 -27.73 30.33
CA ARG A 47 -35.53 -26.65 30.24
C ARG A 47 -34.19 -27.27 29.81
N VAL A 48 -33.71 -26.94 28.61
CA VAL A 48 -32.32 -27.20 28.20
C VAL A 48 -31.49 -25.93 28.45
N PRO A 49 -30.69 -25.84 29.53
CA PRO A 49 -29.82 -24.71 29.77
C PRO A 49 -28.51 -24.96 29.02
N GLY A 50 -28.47 -24.73 27.70
CA GLY A 50 -27.32 -25.17 26.91
C GLY A 50 -26.88 -24.28 25.76
N ILE A 51 -27.56 -23.17 25.46
CA ILE A 51 -27.29 -22.39 24.24
C ILE A 51 -27.07 -20.91 24.56
N ARG A 52 -26.20 -20.63 25.54
CA ARG A 52 -25.79 -19.25 25.90
C ARG A 52 -24.28 -19.08 26.11
N ILE A 53 -23.45 -20.06 25.73
CA ILE A 53 -21.98 -19.97 25.90
C ILE A 53 -21.22 -20.23 24.58
N LEU A 54 -21.88 -20.71 23.52
CA LEU A 54 -21.24 -21.03 22.24
C LEU A 54 -21.30 -19.89 21.19
N SER A 55 -21.38 -18.63 21.62
CA SER A 55 -21.40 -17.48 20.70
C SER A 55 -20.29 -16.46 20.96
N LEU A 56 -19.40 -16.72 21.93
CA LEU A 56 -18.31 -15.80 22.32
C LEU A 56 -16.91 -16.27 21.90
N LEU A 57 -16.78 -17.37 21.13
CA LEU A 57 -15.49 -18.01 20.81
C LEU A 57 -15.11 -17.99 19.31
N VAL A 58 -15.71 -17.15 18.47
CA VAL A 58 -15.43 -17.11 17.02
C VAL A 58 -14.80 -15.79 16.53
N LEU A 59 -14.60 -14.79 17.41
CA LEU A 59 -14.14 -13.45 16.99
C LEU A 59 -12.68 -13.11 17.40
N ALA A 60 -11.75 -14.06 17.29
CA ALA A 60 -10.34 -13.84 17.65
C ALA A 60 -9.33 -14.25 16.56
N ALA A 61 -9.74 -14.29 15.29
CA ALA A 61 -8.86 -14.58 14.16
C ALA A 61 -8.94 -13.49 13.07
N ALA A 62 -8.90 -12.22 13.47
CA ALA A 62 -8.46 -11.17 12.56
C ALA A 62 -6.94 -11.25 12.52
N GLY A 63 -6.39 -11.96 11.53
CA GLY A 63 -4.96 -12.06 11.31
C GLY A 63 -4.32 -10.67 11.25
N ALA A 64 -3.14 -10.54 11.87
CA ALA A 64 -2.30 -9.38 11.66
C ALA A 64 -2.04 -9.27 10.15
N ALA A 65 -2.66 -8.30 9.49
CA ALA A 65 -2.22 -7.83 8.19
C ALA A 65 -0.85 -7.17 8.43
N GLY A 66 0.21 -7.98 8.46
CA GLY A 66 1.57 -7.49 8.45
C GLY A 66 1.77 -6.62 7.21
N GLY A 67 2.51 -5.52 7.36
CA GLY A 67 2.99 -4.75 6.22
C GLY A 67 3.79 -5.66 5.27
N ALA A 68 3.96 -5.22 4.04
CA ALA A 68 4.68 -6.03 3.06
C ALA A 68 6.13 -6.29 3.48
N ASP A 69 6.60 -7.54 3.34
CA ASP A 69 8.00 -7.86 3.60
C ASP A 69 8.91 -7.16 2.59
N PHE A 70 10.12 -6.85 3.06
CA PHE A 70 11.18 -6.24 2.28
C PHE A 70 11.93 -7.33 1.53
N VAL A 71 12.18 -7.08 0.25
CA VAL A 71 12.99 -7.95 -0.61
C VAL A 71 14.44 -7.46 -0.74
N GLY A 72 14.73 -6.28 -0.18
CA GLY A 72 16.03 -5.65 -0.19
C GLY A 72 16.34 -4.90 -1.50
N PRO A 73 17.23 -3.91 -1.45
CA PRO A 73 17.53 -3.03 -2.58
C PRO A 73 18.16 -3.76 -3.77
N ASP A 74 18.89 -4.86 -3.53
CA ASP A 74 19.48 -5.68 -4.60
C ASP A 74 18.43 -6.30 -5.52
N SER A 75 17.25 -6.66 -4.99
CA SER A 75 16.14 -7.18 -5.79
C SER A 75 15.61 -6.13 -6.77
N CYS A 76 15.68 -4.84 -6.42
CA CYS A 76 15.26 -3.74 -7.28
C CYS A 76 16.22 -3.51 -8.46
N LYS A 77 17.51 -3.79 -8.26
CA LYS A 77 18.59 -3.56 -9.24
C LYS A 77 18.35 -4.28 -10.58
N GLY A 78 17.72 -5.46 -10.55
CA GLY A 78 17.49 -6.26 -11.76
C GLY A 78 16.67 -5.53 -12.83
N CYS A 79 15.69 -4.73 -12.41
CA CYS A 79 14.83 -3.95 -13.32
C CYS A 79 15.15 -2.44 -13.32
N HIS A 80 15.82 -1.94 -12.29
CA HIS A 80 16.12 -0.52 -12.09
C HIS A 80 17.61 -0.25 -11.79
N PRO A 81 18.54 -0.60 -12.69
CA PRO A 81 19.97 -0.54 -12.41
C PRO A 81 20.48 0.90 -12.17
N GLU A 82 20.03 1.89 -12.93
CA GLU A 82 20.46 3.29 -12.78
C GLU A 82 19.89 3.92 -11.51
N ALA A 83 18.66 3.53 -11.12
CA ALA A 83 18.07 3.97 -9.88
C ALA A 83 18.84 3.42 -8.68
N TYR A 84 19.21 2.14 -8.74
CA TYR A 84 20.06 1.49 -7.75
C TYR A 84 21.41 2.20 -7.64
N ASP A 85 22.07 2.47 -8.76
CA ASP A 85 23.36 3.15 -8.79
C ASP A 85 23.30 4.59 -8.23
N ALA A 86 22.21 5.32 -8.53
CA ALA A 86 21.97 6.64 -7.95
C ALA A 86 21.73 6.55 -6.43
N TRP A 87 20.93 5.59 -5.97
CA TRP A 87 20.69 5.36 -4.54
C TRP A 87 21.98 4.99 -3.80
N MET A 88 22.81 4.10 -4.33
CA MET A 88 24.10 3.69 -3.75
C MET A 88 25.04 4.88 -3.52
N GLN A 89 24.99 5.87 -4.41
CA GLN A 89 25.78 7.09 -4.31
C GLN A 89 25.19 8.12 -3.33
N SER A 90 23.96 7.93 -2.87
CA SER A 90 23.29 8.81 -1.93
C SER A 90 23.76 8.60 -0.48
N LYS A 91 23.36 9.52 0.41
CA LYS A 91 23.56 9.36 1.85
C LYS A 91 22.63 8.32 2.47
N HIS A 92 21.48 8.04 1.85
CA HIS A 92 20.51 7.08 2.36
C HIS A 92 21.06 5.64 2.33
N ALA A 93 21.77 5.26 1.27
CA ALA A 93 22.41 3.94 1.17
C ALA A 93 23.51 3.68 2.22
N ARG A 94 23.97 4.73 2.92
CA ARG A 94 24.97 4.66 3.98
C ARG A 94 24.51 5.36 5.26
N ALA A 95 23.21 5.52 5.45
CA ALA A 95 22.67 6.36 6.52
C ALA A 95 23.19 5.93 7.90
N GLU A 96 23.26 4.64 8.19
CA GLU A 96 23.77 4.15 9.48
C GLU A 96 25.27 4.43 9.67
N SER A 97 26.04 4.60 8.58
CA SER A 97 27.48 4.86 8.64
C SER A 97 27.83 6.22 9.25
N SER A 98 26.87 7.15 9.36
CA SER A 98 27.08 8.42 10.05
C SER A 98 26.90 8.32 11.58
N LEU A 99 26.48 7.18 12.10
CA LEU A 99 26.26 6.96 13.53
C LEU A 99 27.48 6.33 14.20
N THR A 100 27.72 6.72 15.45
CA THR A 100 28.63 6.01 16.36
C THR A 100 28.04 4.66 16.78
N ASP A 101 28.87 3.74 17.26
CA ASP A 101 28.40 2.41 17.72
C ASP A 101 27.40 2.48 18.88
N GLN A 102 27.45 3.54 19.69
CA GLN A 102 26.45 3.76 20.73
C GLN A 102 25.11 4.22 20.13
N GLN A 103 25.14 5.10 19.12
CA GLN A 103 23.93 5.57 18.44
C GLN A 103 23.26 4.46 17.62
N LYS A 104 24.02 3.53 17.04
CA LYS A 104 23.47 2.35 16.36
C LYS A 104 22.69 1.41 17.29
N LYS A 105 22.77 1.60 18.61
CA LYS A 105 21.98 0.86 19.60
C LYS A 105 20.80 1.67 20.14
N ASP A 106 20.66 2.94 19.75
CA ASP A 106 19.55 3.80 20.16
C ASP A 106 18.46 3.78 19.09
N GLY A 107 17.29 3.25 19.45
CA GLY A 107 16.13 3.18 18.55
C GLY A 107 15.69 4.53 17.98
N ARG A 108 15.98 5.65 18.68
CA ARG A 108 15.69 7.01 18.18
C ARG A 108 16.62 7.44 17.04
N CYS A 109 17.84 6.90 17.00
CA CYS A 109 18.73 7.13 15.87
C CYS A 109 18.37 6.20 14.71
N LEU A 110 18.08 4.94 15.03
CA LEU A 110 17.70 3.94 14.03
C LEU A 110 16.38 4.27 13.33
N SER A 111 15.44 4.97 13.98
CA SER A 111 14.17 5.36 13.36
C SER A 111 14.31 6.20 12.09
N CYS A 112 15.47 6.81 11.85
CA CYS A 112 15.76 7.56 10.62
C CYS A 112 16.94 7.00 9.83
N HIS A 113 17.92 6.40 10.51
CA HIS A 113 19.15 5.95 9.86
C HIS A 113 19.10 4.48 9.41
N SER A 114 18.20 3.68 10.00
CA SER A 114 17.95 2.30 9.59
C SER A 114 16.56 1.85 10.07
N PRO A 115 15.47 2.51 9.63
CA PRO A 115 14.15 2.38 10.26
C PRO A 115 13.61 0.95 10.24
N GLU A 116 13.98 0.16 9.24
CA GLU A 116 13.53 -1.21 9.08
C GLU A 116 14.56 -2.28 9.53
N GLN A 117 15.60 -1.88 10.28
CA GLN A 117 16.61 -2.83 10.77
C GLN A 117 16.03 -3.89 11.68
N VAL A 118 15.15 -3.49 12.61
CA VAL A 118 14.58 -4.39 13.61
C VAL A 118 13.43 -5.20 13.04
N THR A 119 12.60 -4.58 12.18
CA THR A 119 11.34 -5.17 11.70
C THR A 119 11.51 -5.97 10.41
N GLN A 120 12.55 -5.69 9.62
CA GLN A 120 12.74 -6.28 8.29
C GLN A 120 14.22 -6.69 8.04
N ALA A 121 15.05 -6.69 9.08
CA ALA A 121 16.48 -7.04 8.99
C ALA A 121 17.26 -6.25 7.91
N THR A 122 16.79 -5.04 7.59
CA THR A 122 17.33 -4.21 6.50
C THR A 122 18.10 -3.03 7.05
N VAL A 123 19.35 -2.88 6.58
CA VAL A 123 20.26 -1.84 7.05
C VAL A 123 20.22 -0.62 6.14
N ASN A 124 20.34 0.57 6.73
CA ASN A 124 20.23 1.89 6.10
C ASN A 124 18.81 2.26 5.65
N VAL A 125 18.68 3.40 4.98
CA VAL A 125 17.45 3.83 4.30
C VAL A 125 17.49 3.28 2.88
N THR A 126 16.60 2.36 2.55
CA THR A 126 16.60 1.63 1.27
C THR A 126 15.46 2.08 0.36
N CYS A 127 15.31 1.45 -0.80
CA CYS A 127 14.22 1.70 -1.74
C CYS A 127 12.85 1.61 -1.04
N GLU A 128 12.70 0.58 -0.23
CA GLU A 128 11.43 0.17 0.38
C GLU A 128 11.06 1.05 1.59
N THR A 129 12.02 1.75 2.20
CA THR A 129 11.75 2.81 3.21
C THR A 129 10.87 3.94 2.61
N CYS A 130 11.01 4.21 1.31
CA CYS A 130 10.22 5.22 0.59
C CYS A 130 9.05 4.61 -0.20
N HIS A 131 9.25 3.44 -0.78
CA HIS A 131 8.33 2.82 -1.74
C HIS A 131 7.44 1.72 -1.15
N GLY A 132 7.56 1.42 0.14
CA GLY A 132 6.86 0.29 0.79
C GLY A 132 7.60 -1.03 0.57
N GLY A 133 7.15 -2.09 1.26
CA GLY A 133 7.76 -3.42 1.11
C GLY A 133 7.50 -4.04 -0.27
N GLY A 134 8.54 -4.56 -0.89
CA GLY A 134 8.55 -5.03 -2.27
C GLY A 134 8.07 -6.46 -2.49
N GLN A 135 7.65 -7.20 -1.45
CA GLN A 135 7.29 -8.62 -1.61
C GLN A 135 6.24 -8.88 -2.70
N TYR A 136 5.26 -7.98 -2.87
CA TYR A 136 4.17 -8.17 -3.81
C TYR A 136 4.37 -7.46 -5.13
N TYR A 137 5.14 -6.38 -5.14
CA TYR A 137 5.30 -5.58 -6.35
C TYR A 137 6.58 -5.90 -7.10
N SER A 138 7.63 -6.46 -6.46
CA SER A 138 8.90 -6.82 -7.12
C SER A 138 8.82 -7.85 -8.26
N PRO A 139 7.83 -8.78 -8.32
CA PRO A 139 7.72 -9.67 -9.47
C PRO A 139 7.54 -8.90 -10.78
N GLU A 140 8.24 -9.33 -11.83
CA GLU A 140 8.29 -8.62 -13.12
C GLU A 140 6.90 -8.36 -13.72
N TYR A 141 6.00 -9.36 -13.67
CA TYR A 141 4.65 -9.24 -14.21
C TYR A 141 3.82 -8.18 -13.47
N VAL A 142 4.13 -7.92 -12.20
CA VAL A 142 3.51 -6.85 -11.42
C VAL A 142 4.15 -5.50 -11.75
N MET A 143 5.49 -5.42 -11.84
CA MET A 143 6.18 -4.17 -12.19
C MET A 143 5.92 -3.62 -13.58
N LYS A 144 5.52 -4.47 -14.53
CA LYS A 144 5.12 -4.02 -15.87
C LYS A 144 3.77 -3.31 -15.86
N ASP A 145 2.92 -3.57 -14.86
CA ASP A 145 1.63 -2.90 -14.68
C ASP A 145 1.69 -1.94 -13.49
N SER A 146 1.84 -0.64 -13.79
CA SER A 146 1.98 0.38 -12.76
C SER A 146 0.73 0.60 -11.90
N GLU A 147 -0.46 0.18 -12.38
CA GLU A 147 -1.68 0.23 -11.58
C GLU A 147 -1.70 -0.93 -10.59
N LEU A 148 -1.42 -2.14 -11.06
CA LEU A 148 -1.30 -3.33 -10.22
C LEU A 148 -0.21 -3.17 -9.16
N ALA A 149 0.95 -2.65 -9.54
CA ALA A 149 2.05 -2.30 -8.64
C ALA A 149 1.61 -1.49 -7.43
N ARG A 150 0.88 -0.39 -7.68
CA ARG A 150 0.37 0.51 -6.64
C ARG A 150 -0.72 -0.16 -5.81
N LEU A 151 -1.58 -0.94 -6.47
CA LEU A 151 -2.66 -1.67 -5.80
C LEU A 151 -2.11 -2.68 -4.79
N VAL A 152 -0.98 -3.31 -5.07
CA VAL A 152 -0.37 -4.32 -4.18
C VAL A 152 0.68 -3.76 -3.21
N GLY A 153 0.88 -2.44 -3.19
CA GLY A 153 1.64 -1.78 -2.11
C GLY A 153 2.79 -0.87 -2.54
N LEU A 154 3.07 -0.69 -3.84
CA LEU A 154 4.08 0.29 -4.27
C LEU A 154 3.60 1.72 -3.95
N VAL A 155 4.39 2.44 -3.17
CA VAL A 155 4.10 3.82 -2.76
C VAL A 155 4.90 4.82 -3.60
N ASP A 156 4.22 5.84 -4.12
CA ASP A 156 4.88 7.05 -4.63
C ASP A 156 5.07 8.03 -3.44
N PRO A 157 6.30 8.25 -2.95
CA PRO A 157 6.52 9.00 -1.70
C PRO A 157 6.14 10.47 -1.86
N SER A 158 5.41 10.98 -0.86
CA SER A 158 5.09 12.41 -0.76
C SER A 158 6.11 13.15 0.12
N GLU A 159 6.06 14.49 0.14
CA GLU A 159 6.85 15.31 1.06
C GLU A 159 6.69 14.89 2.53
N LYS A 160 5.50 14.44 2.92
CA LYS A 160 5.23 13.92 4.27
C LYS A 160 6.12 12.72 4.59
N GLN A 161 6.37 11.83 3.64
CA GLN A 161 7.25 10.67 3.85
C GLN A 161 8.68 11.14 4.15
N CYS A 162 9.19 12.14 3.41
CA CYS A 162 10.52 12.70 3.66
C CYS A 162 10.60 13.36 5.04
N ARG A 163 9.54 14.05 5.45
CA ARG A 163 9.44 14.72 6.75
C ARG A 163 9.26 13.77 7.93
N SER A 164 9.07 12.47 7.72
CA SER A 164 9.09 11.49 8.81
C SER A 164 10.45 11.43 9.52
N CYS A 165 11.52 11.72 8.78
CA CYS A 165 12.89 11.79 9.29
C CYS A 165 13.45 13.23 9.23
N HIS A 166 13.05 14.00 8.21
CA HIS A 166 13.49 15.37 8.01
C HIS A 166 12.51 16.40 8.61
N ASP A 167 12.35 16.35 9.92
CA ASP A 167 11.57 17.32 10.69
C ASP A 167 12.45 18.18 11.61
N ALA A 168 11.81 18.97 12.47
CA ALA A 168 12.49 19.82 13.44
C ALA A 168 13.16 19.05 14.60
N SER A 169 12.84 17.77 14.78
CA SER A 169 13.44 16.91 15.81
C SER A 169 14.76 16.29 15.37
N SER A 170 15.01 16.22 14.06
CA SER A 170 16.28 15.76 13.51
C SER A 170 17.39 16.81 13.72
N PRO A 171 18.55 16.44 14.28
CA PRO A 171 19.68 17.34 14.49
C PRO A 171 20.32 17.72 13.15
N SER A 172 19.90 18.85 12.58
CA SER A 172 20.48 19.41 11.34
C SER A 172 20.84 20.88 11.53
N LEU A 173 22.02 21.27 11.04
CA LEU A 173 22.49 22.66 11.03
C LEU A 173 21.73 23.54 10.02
N ARG A 174 21.07 22.91 9.03
CA ARG A 174 20.29 23.61 8.00
C ARG A 174 18.86 23.09 7.98
N PRO A 175 17.86 23.98 7.81
CA PRO A 175 16.48 23.56 7.60
C PRO A 175 16.36 22.63 6.38
N PHE A 176 15.47 21.65 6.47
CA PHE A 176 15.15 20.79 5.34
C PHE A 176 14.29 21.52 4.32
N ASP A 177 14.83 21.68 3.11
CA ASP A 177 14.09 22.12 1.92
C ASP A 177 13.78 20.89 1.06
N PHE A 178 12.49 20.54 0.95
CA PHE A 178 12.06 19.34 0.24
C PHE A 178 12.40 19.42 -1.26
N LYS A 179 12.14 20.56 -1.90
CA LYS A 179 12.33 20.74 -3.34
C LYS A 179 13.80 20.62 -3.74
N GLU A 180 14.69 21.17 -2.93
CA GLU A 180 16.14 21.10 -3.16
C GLU A 180 16.69 19.71 -2.83
N SER A 181 16.27 19.12 -1.70
CA SER A 181 16.74 17.80 -1.28
C SER A 181 16.30 16.69 -2.23
N LEU A 182 15.11 16.82 -2.84
CA LEU A 182 14.61 15.86 -3.81
C LEU A 182 15.52 15.73 -5.04
N LYS A 183 16.21 16.81 -5.44
CA LYS A 183 17.19 16.77 -6.53
C LYS A 183 18.40 15.89 -6.20
N ALA A 184 18.80 15.84 -4.92
CA ALA A 184 19.93 15.03 -4.47
C ALA A 184 19.60 13.53 -4.41
N ILE A 185 18.31 13.16 -4.52
CA ILE A 185 17.81 11.78 -4.52
C ILE A 185 17.31 11.41 -5.93
N ASP A 186 17.50 12.22 -6.97
CA ASP A 186 17.03 11.86 -8.31
C ASP A 186 17.63 10.52 -8.77
N HIS A 187 16.76 9.51 -8.80
CA HIS A 187 17.04 8.14 -9.20
C HIS A 187 16.06 7.67 -10.28
N TRP A 188 15.26 8.58 -10.85
CA TRP A 188 14.26 8.24 -11.87
C TRP A 188 14.58 8.85 -13.24
N SER A 189 15.30 9.97 -13.30
CA SER A 189 15.48 10.69 -14.58
C SER A 189 16.26 9.88 -15.61
N ALA A 190 17.37 9.25 -15.20
CA ALA A 190 18.19 8.42 -16.09
C ALA A 190 17.42 7.19 -16.61
N GLU A 191 16.77 6.46 -15.71
CA GLU A 191 15.94 5.30 -16.03
C GLU A 191 14.77 5.67 -16.98
N ARG A 192 14.07 6.79 -16.71
CA ARG A 192 12.99 7.29 -17.58
C ARG A 192 13.50 7.68 -18.96
N ALA A 193 14.67 8.32 -19.04
CA ALA A 193 15.30 8.65 -20.32
C ALA A 193 15.63 7.38 -21.12
N ARG A 194 16.18 6.34 -20.49
CA ARG A 194 16.43 5.05 -21.13
C ARG A 194 15.15 4.42 -21.67
N ARG A 195 14.10 4.33 -20.84
CA ARG A 195 12.79 3.76 -21.24
C ARG A 195 12.10 4.57 -22.36
N ALA A 196 12.33 5.87 -22.42
CA ALA A 196 11.82 6.71 -23.50
C ALA A 196 12.59 6.47 -24.81
N ALA A 197 13.90 6.20 -24.73
CA ALA A 197 14.75 5.90 -25.88
C ALA A 197 14.52 4.50 -26.45
N ASP A 198 14.14 3.52 -25.62
CA ASP A 198 13.77 2.17 -26.06
C ASP A 198 12.38 1.76 -25.53
N PRO A 199 11.30 2.01 -26.31
CA PRO A 199 9.95 1.60 -25.95
C PRO A 199 9.75 0.09 -25.92
N SER A 200 10.64 -0.70 -26.53
CA SER A 200 10.54 -2.17 -26.52
C SER A 200 10.92 -2.76 -25.15
N ALA A 201 11.68 -2.01 -24.34
CA ALA A 201 11.97 -2.33 -22.94
C ALA A 201 10.76 -2.18 -21.99
N LYS A 202 9.59 -1.76 -22.49
CA LYS A 202 8.32 -1.77 -21.73
C LYS A 202 7.64 -3.13 -21.69
N LYS A 203 8.11 -4.11 -22.47
CA LYS A 203 7.43 -5.39 -22.70
C LYS A 203 7.92 -6.51 -21.80
#